data_AF-A0A8I0HHC9-F1
#
_entry.id   AF-A0A8I0HHC9-F1
#
_cell.length_a   1.000
_cell.length_b   1.000
_cell.length_c   1.000
_cell.angle_alpha   90.00
_cell.angle_beta   90.00
_cell.angle_gamma   90.00
#
_symmetry.space_group_name_H-M   'P 1'
#
loop_
_entity.id
_entity.type
_entity.pdbx_description
1 polymer ?
#
loop_
_entity_poly.entity_id
_entity_poly.type
_entity_poly.pdbx_seq_one_letter_code
_entity_poly.pdbx_strand_id
1 'polypeptide(L)'
;LIPRGGAGLIQNVVKNATIPVIQTGTGNCHVYVDKDADFDMAVNIINNAKTQRISVCNACESIVVHSAIAEEFLPKLYDKLREHHV
;
A
#
# COMPACT_ATOMS: atom_id res chain seq x y z
N LEU A 1 -10.66 18.23 -16.32
CA LEU A 1 -9.91 17.09 -16.92
C LEU A 1 -9.60 16.06 -15.84
N ILE A 2 -9.67 14.75 -16.16
CA ILE A 2 -9.39 13.66 -15.21
C ILE A 2 -8.30 12.78 -15.82
N PRO A 3 -7.00 13.13 -15.64
CA PRO A 3 -5.91 12.36 -16.22
C PRO A 3 -5.79 10.99 -15.53
N ARG A 4 -5.68 9.93 -16.33
CA ARG A 4 -5.43 8.55 -15.88
C ARG A 4 -4.23 8.02 -16.65
N GLY A 5 -3.18 7.62 -15.94
CA GLY A 5 -1.95 7.13 -16.57
C GLY A 5 -0.73 7.40 -15.68
N GLY A 6 0.46 7.33 -16.27
CA GLY A 6 1.71 7.50 -15.55
C GLY A 6 1.88 8.89 -14.92
N ALA A 7 2.76 8.98 -13.92
CA ALA A 7 3.02 10.22 -13.18
C ALA A 7 3.40 11.39 -14.09
N GLY A 8 4.15 11.16 -15.17
CA GLY A 8 4.51 12.20 -16.14
C GLY A 8 3.30 12.79 -16.88
N LEU A 9 2.34 11.94 -17.29
CA LEU A 9 1.10 12.40 -17.92
C LEU A 9 0.26 13.24 -16.96
N ILE A 10 0.09 12.75 -15.73
CA ILE A 10 -0.66 13.45 -14.69
C ILE A 10 -0.01 14.81 -14.40
N GLN A 11 1.31 14.85 -14.18
CA GLN A 11 2.03 16.09 -13.93
C GLN A 11 1.94 17.08 -15.08
N ASN A 12 2.05 16.60 -16.33
CA ASN A 12 1.93 17.46 -17.50
C ASN A 12 0.55 18.12 -17.59
N VAL A 13 -0.51 17.34 -17.34
CA VAL A 13 -1.88 17.84 -17.33
C VAL A 13 -2.10 18.85 -16.21
N VAL A 14 -1.65 18.53 -14.99
CA VAL A 14 -1.81 19.41 -13.81
C VAL A 14 -1.08 20.74 -14.01
N LYS A 15 0.13 20.72 -14.60
CA LYS A 15 0.95 21.92 -14.80
C LYS A 15 0.41 22.85 -15.89
N ASN A 16 -0.25 22.33 -16.92
CA ASN A 16 -0.58 23.09 -18.12
C ASN A 16 -2.08 23.31 -18.35
N ALA A 17 -2.97 22.64 -17.61
CA ALA A 17 -4.40 22.79 -17.82
C ALA A 17 -4.89 24.17 -17.38
N THR A 18 -5.66 24.82 -18.24
CA THR A 18 -6.35 26.09 -17.94
C THR A 18 -7.76 25.89 -17.39
N ILE A 19 -8.22 24.64 -17.36
CA ILE A 19 -9.52 24.22 -16.79
C ILE A 19 -9.29 23.38 -15.54
N PRO A 20 -10.27 23.28 -14.62
CA PRO A 20 -10.14 22.46 -13.41
C PRO A 20 -9.75 21.00 -13.70
N VAL A 21 -8.85 20.46 -12.88
CA VAL A 21 -8.32 19.09 -12.97
C VAL A 21 -8.61 18.34 -11.68
N ILE A 22 -9.08 17.10 -11.80
CA ILE A 22 -9.17 16.16 -10.68
C ILE A 22 -8.02 15.16 -10.83
N GLN A 23 -7.02 15.29 -9.96
CA GLN A 23 -5.83 14.44 -9.96
C GLN A 23 -6.02 13.22 -9.04
N THR A 24 -5.57 12.05 -9.51
CA THR A 24 -5.40 10.87 -8.66
C THR A 24 -4.02 10.87 -8.01
N GLY A 25 -3.93 10.45 -6.75
CA GLY A 25 -2.66 10.41 -5.99
C GLY A 25 -1.66 9.35 -6.48
N THR A 26 -0.47 9.37 -5.90
CA THR A 26 0.65 8.47 -6.25
C THR A 26 0.50 7.06 -5.68
N GLY A 27 -0.08 6.92 -4.49
CA GLY A 27 -0.26 5.61 -3.85
C GLY A 27 0.94 5.16 -3.02
N ASN A 28 1.11 5.77 -1.85
CA ASN A 28 2.04 5.29 -0.81
C ASN A 28 1.22 4.93 0.43
N CYS A 29 0.63 3.75 0.37
CA CYS A 29 -0.31 3.21 1.35
C CYS A 29 0.43 2.48 2.47
N HIS A 30 -0.08 2.67 3.68
CA HIS A 30 0.50 2.13 4.90
C HIS A 30 -0.53 1.28 5.63
N VAL A 31 -0.07 0.16 6.19
CA VAL A 31 -0.87 -0.66 7.12
C VAL A 31 -0.24 -0.53 8.51
N TYR A 32 -1.08 -0.20 9.49
CA TYR A 32 -0.70 -0.22 10.90
C TYR A 32 -1.30 -1.44 11.59
N VAL A 33 -0.47 -2.19 12.30
CA VAL A 33 -0.88 -3.34 13.12
C VAL A 33 -0.79 -2.95 14.58
N ASP A 34 -1.95 -2.76 15.20
CA ASP A 34 -2.09 -2.41 16.60
C ASP A 34 -1.77 -3.60 17.53
N LYS A 35 -1.43 -3.32 18.79
CA LYS A 35 -1.12 -4.33 19.81
C LYS A 35 -2.25 -5.34 20.05
N ASP A 36 -3.50 -4.94 19.84
CA ASP A 36 -4.68 -5.78 20.10
C ASP A 36 -5.20 -6.46 18.82
N ALA A 37 -4.44 -6.38 17.72
CA ALA A 37 -4.82 -6.96 16.44
C ALA A 37 -4.79 -8.49 16.46
N ASP A 38 -5.78 -9.11 15.81
CA ASP A 38 -5.73 -10.53 15.48
C ASP A 38 -4.63 -10.79 14.42
N PHE A 39 -3.69 -11.67 14.76
CA PHE A 39 -2.49 -11.89 13.93
C PHE A 39 -2.83 -12.52 12.58
N ASP A 40 -3.73 -13.49 12.55
CA ASP A 40 -4.06 -14.21 11.32
C ASP A 40 -4.83 -13.29 10.37
N MET A 41 -5.75 -12.48 10.90
CA MET A 41 -6.43 -11.44 10.14
C MET A 41 -5.44 -10.40 9.59
N ALA A 42 -4.53 -9.90 10.42
CA ALA A 42 -3.56 -8.89 10.00
C ALA A 42 -2.61 -9.41 8.90
N VAL A 43 -2.10 -10.65 9.04
CA VAL A 43 -1.28 -11.29 8.01
C VAL A 43 -2.06 -11.44 6.69
N ASN A 44 -3.31 -11.89 6.75
CA ASN A 44 -4.14 -12.07 5.55
C ASN A 44 -4.44 -10.73 4.85
N ILE A 45 -4.75 -9.68 5.62
CA ILE A 45 -4.99 -8.32 5.09
C ILE A 45 -3.73 -7.81 4.40
N ILE A 46 -2.57 -7.87 5.05
CA ILE A 46 -1.31 -7.37 4.49
C ILE A 46 -0.92 -8.16 3.24
N ASN A 47 -1.05 -9.48 3.27
CA ASN A 47 -0.76 -10.31 2.11
C ASN A 47 -1.64 -9.90 0.93
N ASN A 48 -2.96 -9.80 1.14
CA ASN A 48 -3.87 -9.37 0.07
C ASN A 48 -3.53 -7.96 -0.45
N ALA A 49 -3.33 -7.01 0.46
CA ALA A 49 -3.03 -5.62 0.13
C ALA A 49 -1.73 -5.49 -0.68
N LYS A 50 -0.74 -6.36 -0.45
CA LYS A 50 0.51 -6.31 -1.20
C LYS A 50 0.47 -7.12 -2.49
N THR A 51 -0.02 -8.35 -2.45
CA THR A 51 0.24 -9.36 -3.49
C THR A 51 -0.88 -9.52 -4.49
N GLN A 52 -2.10 -9.05 -4.19
CA GLN A 52 -3.23 -9.15 -5.13
C GLN A 52 -2.93 -8.48 -6.48
N ARG A 53 -2.34 -7.27 -6.44
CA ARG A 53 -1.86 -6.55 -7.62
C ARG A 53 -0.82 -5.49 -7.22
N ILE A 54 0.45 -5.81 -7.38
CA ILE A 54 1.56 -4.92 -6.96
C ILE A 54 1.59 -3.60 -7.76
N SER A 55 1.06 -3.57 -8.98
CA SER A 55 1.17 -2.42 -9.89
C SER A 55 0.13 -1.30 -9.71
N VAL A 56 -0.78 -1.41 -8.74
CA VAL A 56 -1.81 -0.39 -8.47
C VAL A 56 -1.41 0.56 -7.35
N CYS A 57 -1.92 1.79 -7.41
CA CYS A 57 -1.65 2.85 -6.44
C CYS A 57 -2.22 2.62 -5.03
N ASN A 58 -2.84 1.48 -4.76
CA ASN A 58 -3.38 1.14 -3.44
C ASN A 58 -2.80 -0.18 -2.89
N ALA A 59 -1.75 -0.71 -3.54
CA ALA A 59 -0.98 -1.79 -2.96
C ALA A 59 -0.38 -1.31 -1.63
N CYS A 60 -0.04 -2.22 -0.71
CA CYS A 60 0.65 -1.84 0.51
C CYS A 60 2.13 -1.55 0.22
N GLU A 61 2.67 -0.41 0.64
CA GLU A 61 4.10 -0.09 0.52
C GLU A 61 4.83 -0.21 1.86
N SER A 62 4.19 0.23 2.93
CA SER A 62 4.82 0.33 4.25
C SER A 62 3.96 -0.30 5.34
N ILE A 63 4.61 -0.97 6.28
CA ILE A 63 3.94 -1.63 7.40
C ILE A 63 4.53 -1.07 8.69
N VAL A 64 3.66 -0.60 9.58
CA VAL A 64 4.02 -0.14 10.92
C VAL A 64 3.42 -1.13 11.90
N VAL A 65 4.25 -1.69 12.78
CA VAL A 65 3.82 -2.68 13.76
C VAL A 65 4.02 -2.11 15.16
N HIS A 66 3.01 -2.23 16.01
CA HIS A 66 3.13 -1.82 17.41
C HIS A 66 4.24 -2.65 18.10
N SER A 67 5.14 -1.98 18.82
CA SER A 67 6.35 -2.59 19.40
C SER A 67 6.04 -3.80 20.30
N ALA A 68 4.98 -3.73 21.10
CA ALA A 68 4.52 -4.79 22.00
C ALA A 68 4.25 -6.15 21.32
N ILE A 69 3.97 -6.19 20.01
CA ILE A 69 3.68 -7.44 19.28
C ILE A 69 4.71 -7.75 18.18
N ALA A 70 5.71 -6.89 17.99
CA ALA A 70 6.59 -6.95 16.83
C ALA A 70 7.39 -8.25 16.76
N GLU A 71 7.92 -8.73 17.89
CA GLU A 71 8.74 -9.95 17.94
C GLU A 71 7.96 -11.20 17.53
N GLU A 72 6.67 -11.27 17.88
CA GLU A 72 5.83 -12.43 17.58
C GLU A 72 5.16 -12.32 16.21
N PHE A 73 4.79 -11.11 15.80
CA PHE A 73 4.04 -10.87 14.56
C PHE A 73 4.93 -10.86 13.32
N LEU A 74 6.11 -10.21 13.38
CA LEU A 74 6.98 -10.03 12.20
C LEU A 74 7.44 -11.35 11.56
N PRO A 75 7.81 -12.42 12.32
CA PRO A 75 8.17 -13.69 11.72
C PRO A 75 7.02 -14.32 10.91
N LYS A 76 5.79 -14.30 11.45
CA LYS A 76 4.59 -14.83 10.77
C LYS A 76 4.32 -14.09 9.47
N LEU A 77 4.44 -12.76 9.50
CA LEU A 77 4.26 -11.93 8.33
C LEU A 77 5.34 -12.19 7.26
N TYR A 78 6.61 -12.30 7.69
CA TYR A 78 7.73 -12.57 6.79
C TYR A 78 7.56 -13.90 6.05
N ASP A 79 7.23 -14.98 6.77
CA ASP A 79 7.04 -16.29 6.16
C ASP A 79 5.94 -16.24 5.10
N LYS A 80 4.85 -15.50 5.36
CA LYS A 80 3.74 -15.36 4.42
C LYS A 80 4.12 -14.56 3.16
N LEU A 81 4.80 -13.43 3.30
CA LEU A 81 5.17 -12.60 2.16
C LEU A 81 6.25 -13.26 1.29
N ARG A 82 7.16 -14.03 1.91
CA ARG A 82 8.19 -14.78 1.19
C ARG A 82 7.62 -15.79 0.19
N GLU A 83 6.45 -16.38 0.45
CA GLU A 83 5.73 -17.24 -0.52
C GLU A 83 5.49 -16.54 -1.87
N HIS A 84 5.37 -15.21 -1.85
CA HIS A 84 5.12 -14.36 -2.99
C HIS A 84 6.35 -13.61 -3.51
N HIS A 85 7.54 -13.90 -2.96
CA HIS A 85 8.80 -13.21 -3.29
C HIS A 85 8.75 -11.70 -3.02
N VAL A 86 8.03 -11.32 -1.95
CA VAL A 86 7.93 -9.94 -1.47
C VAL A 86 8.56 -9.81 -0.09
#